data_AF-A0A949L5L8-F1
#
_entry.id   AF-A0A949L5L8-F1
#
_cell.length_a   1.000
_cell.length_b   1.000
_cell.length_c   1.000
_cell.angle_alpha   90.00
_cell.angle_beta   90.00
_cell.angle_gamma   90.00
#
_symmetry.space_group_name_H-M   'P 1'
#
loop_
_entity.id
_entity.type
_entity.pdbx_description
1 polymer ?
#
loop_
_entity_poly.entity_id
_entity_poly.type
_entity_poly.pdbx_seq_one_letter_code
_entity_poly.pdbx_strand_id
1 'polypeptide(L)'
;MAINYKKCPNCGSTNVLDILYGMPTHEAFLKAEAGEIKLGGCCITGSDPEYYCKDCEHEWDKQQAIDYAYNQMESLITSVGGYFGGYYEVEINLKSRELTWKHIGGGNEESYRKVFRDTTADKLIEELKLIELLNWKSKYVDPHVLDGTQWSIEIVRKGRNIKKHGSNMYPDGWERFCEIIRKISGRKFE
;
A
#
# COMPACT_ATOMS: atom_id res chain seq x y z
N MET A 1 0.90 5.93 9.22
CA MET A 1 0.99 4.74 8.33
C MET A 1 -0.33 4.56 7.62
N ALA A 2 -0.33 4.09 6.37
CA ALA A 2 -1.57 3.90 5.63
C ALA A 2 -2.30 2.58 5.95
N ILE A 3 -1.61 1.66 6.62
CA ILE A 3 -2.12 0.38 7.12
C ILE A 3 -2.62 0.58 8.55
N ASN A 4 -3.83 0.12 8.84
CA ASN A 4 -4.40 0.11 10.19
C ASN A 4 -4.50 -1.33 10.68
N TYR A 5 -3.55 -1.74 11.51
CA TYR A 5 -3.49 -3.09 12.08
C TYR A 5 -4.64 -3.39 13.07
N LYS A 6 -5.26 -2.34 13.62
CA LYS A 6 -6.38 -2.39 14.57
C LYS A 6 -7.74 -2.22 13.89
N LYS A 7 -7.85 -2.61 12.63
CA LYS A 7 -9.12 -2.72 11.91
C LYS A 7 -9.31 -4.14 11.46
N CYS A 8 -10.41 -4.76 11.88
CA CYS A 8 -10.71 -6.14 11.54
C CYS A 8 -10.87 -6.29 10.01
N PRO A 9 -10.09 -7.18 9.37
CA PRO A 9 -10.19 -7.41 7.93
C PRO A 9 -11.50 -8.11 7.53
N ASN A 10 -12.16 -8.79 8.47
CA ASN A 10 -13.40 -9.53 8.22
C ASN A 10 -14.65 -8.64 8.26
N CYS A 11 -14.84 -7.87 9.34
CA CYS A 11 -16.06 -7.05 9.54
C CYS A 11 -15.84 -5.54 9.45
N GLY A 12 -14.59 -5.08 9.38
CA GLY A 12 -14.25 -3.65 9.33
C GLY A 12 -14.32 -2.91 10.67
N SER A 13 -14.65 -3.60 11.77
CA SER A 13 -14.69 -3.01 13.12
C SER A 13 -13.31 -2.57 13.60
N THR A 14 -13.28 -1.53 14.43
CA THR A 14 -12.11 -1.07 15.18
C THR A 14 -12.11 -1.51 16.65
N ASN A 15 -13.10 -2.32 17.05
CA ASN A 15 -13.19 -2.92 18.38
C ASN A 15 -12.25 -4.12 18.48
N VAL A 16 -10.94 -3.84 18.58
CA VAL A 16 -9.86 -4.81 18.42
C VAL A 16 -8.97 -4.85 19.66
N LEU A 17 -8.76 -6.05 20.20
CA LEU A 17 -7.84 -6.32 21.30
C LEU A 17 -6.48 -6.83 20.78
N ASP A 18 -5.43 -6.61 21.56
CA ASP A 18 -4.17 -7.35 21.40
C ASP A 18 -4.29 -8.75 21.98
N ILE A 19 -3.60 -9.70 21.34
CA ILE A 19 -3.45 -11.06 21.85
C ILE A 19 -2.10 -11.19 22.55
N LEU A 20 -2.12 -11.54 23.83
CA LEU A 20 -0.91 -11.82 24.61
C LEU A 20 -0.65 -13.32 24.69
N TYR A 21 0.61 -13.69 24.48
CA TYR A 21 1.11 -15.06 24.58
C TYR A 21 2.12 -15.20 25.72
N GLY A 22 2.28 -16.43 26.19
CA GLY A 22 3.13 -16.79 27.32
C GLY A 22 2.33 -17.02 28.61
N MET A 23 3.06 -17.14 29.72
CA MET A 23 2.43 -17.22 31.05
C MET A 23 1.95 -15.82 31.47
N PRO A 24 0.64 -15.60 31.63
CA PRO A 24 0.13 -14.29 32.00
C PRO A 24 0.54 -13.94 33.43
N THR A 25 0.81 -12.65 33.66
CA THR A 25 0.84 -12.12 35.03
C THR A 25 -0.58 -12.11 35.60
N HIS A 26 -0.71 -12.02 36.93
CA HIS A 26 -2.02 -11.89 37.57
C HIS A 26 -2.83 -10.69 37.03
N GLU A 27 -2.16 -9.55 36.77
CA GLU A 27 -2.80 -8.37 36.19
C GLU A 27 -3.32 -8.63 34.76
N ALA A 28 -2.51 -9.28 33.92
CA ALA A 28 -2.93 -9.64 32.56
C ALA A 28 -4.13 -10.62 32.59
N PHE A 29 -4.13 -11.56 33.53
CA PHE A 29 -5.26 -12.47 33.71
C PHE A 29 -6.56 -11.72 34.03
N LEU A 30 -6.53 -10.78 34.98
CA LEU A 30 -7.70 -9.96 35.32
C LEU A 30 -8.19 -9.10 34.14
N LYS A 31 -7.29 -8.50 33.37
CA LYS A 31 -7.65 -7.74 32.15
C LYS A 31 -8.27 -8.62 31.08
N ALA A 32 -7.84 -9.88 30.98
CA ALA A 32 -8.45 -10.85 30.07
C ALA A 32 -9.87 -11.20 30.51
N GLU A 33 -10.11 -11.44 31.81
CA GLU A 33 -11.46 -11.66 32.35
C GLU A 33 -12.38 -10.45 32.17
N ALA A 34 -11.83 -9.22 32.27
CA ALA A 34 -12.55 -7.98 31.98
C ALA A 34 -12.79 -7.75 30.47
N GLY A 35 -12.23 -8.58 29.58
CA GLY A 35 -12.37 -8.46 28.13
C GLY A 35 -11.65 -7.25 27.52
N GLU A 36 -10.57 -6.78 28.18
CA GLU A 36 -9.69 -5.70 27.72
C GLU A 36 -8.51 -6.21 26.87
N ILE A 37 -8.12 -7.48 27.04
CA ILE A 37 -7.12 -8.17 26.23
C ILE A 37 -7.55 -9.62 25.99
N LYS A 38 -6.93 -10.30 25.02
CA LYS A 38 -7.13 -11.74 24.80
C LYS A 38 -5.84 -12.51 25.06
N LEU A 39 -5.95 -13.69 25.65
CA LEU A 39 -4.82 -14.61 25.82
C LEU A 39 -4.84 -15.64 24.68
N GLY A 40 -3.71 -15.81 23.99
CA GLY A 40 -3.61 -16.67 22.80
C GLY A 40 -3.06 -18.08 23.08
N GLY A 41 -2.16 -18.22 24.06
CA GLY A 41 -1.51 -19.49 24.39
C GLY A 41 -0.10 -19.32 24.96
N CYS A 42 0.60 -20.43 25.20
CA CYS A 42 1.92 -20.40 25.86
C CYS A 42 3.09 -20.10 24.91
N CYS A 43 3.02 -20.54 23.65
CA CYS A 43 4.14 -20.48 22.70
C CYS A 43 3.78 -19.70 21.44
N ILE A 44 4.75 -18.98 20.88
CA ILE A 44 4.66 -18.28 19.60
C ILE A 44 5.45 -19.08 18.56
N THR A 45 4.81 -19.38 17.43
CA THR A 45 5.32 -20.12 16.28
C THR A 45 5.63 -19.24 15.06
N GLY A 46 5.31 -17.94 15.11
CA GLY A 46 5.70 -16.92 14.13
C GLY A 46 4.59 -16.51 13.16
N SER A 47 3.49 -17.26 13.11
CA SER A 47 2.26 -16.93 12.37
C SER A 47 1.06 -16.86 13.31
N ASP A 48 1.30 -16.61 14.59
CA ASP A 48 0.25 -16.56 15.61
C ASP A 48 -0.48 -15.22 15.52
N PRO A 49 -1.82 -15.21 15.64
CA PRO A 49 -2.58 -13.99 15.58
C PRO A 49 -2.15 -12.97 16.63
N GLU A 50 -2.01 -11.70 16.24
CA GLU A 50 -1.65 -10.59 17.13
C GLU A 50 -2.88 -9.78 17.57
N TYR A 51 -3.98 -9.88 16.81
CA TYR A 51 -5.17 -9.06 16.97
C TYR A 51 -6.43 -9.91 17.00
N TYR A 52 -7.40 -9.49 17.82
CA TYR A 52 -8.71 -10.13 17.95
C TYR A 52 -9.84 -9.10 17.86
N CYS A 53 -10.86 -9.37 17.06
CA CYS A 53 -12.05 -8.53 16.96
C CYS A 53 -13.11 -8.96 17.96
N LYS A 54 -13.58 -8.04 18.82
CA LYS A 54 -14.66 -8.32 19.78
C LYS A 54 -16.05 -8.46 19.14
N ASP A 55 -16.23 -7.97 17.93
CA ASP A 55 -17.55 -7.93 17.29
C ASP A 55 -17.84 -9.16 16.43
N CYS A 56 -16.81 -9.77 15.83
CA CYS A 56 -16.96 -10.94 14.96
C CYS A 56 -16.00 -12.09 15.28
N GLU A 57 -15.23 -11.96 16.35
CA GLU A 57 -14.29 -12.97 16.87
C GLU A 57 -13.16 -13.37 15.93
N HIS A 58 -12.99 -12.67 14.82
CA HIS A 58 -11.90 -12.91 13.89
C HIS A 58 -10.55 -12.58 14.52
N GLU A 59 -9.55 -13.40 14.25
CA GLU A 59 -8.16 -13.24 14.71
C GLU A 59 -7.25 -13.07 13.48
N TRP A 60 -6.26 -12.19 13.58
CA TRP A 60 -5.29 -11.98 12.50
C TRP A 60 -3.92 -11.51 12.98
N ASP A 61 -2.89 -11.73 12.17
CA ASP A 61 -1.53 -11.23 12.35
C ASP A 61 -1.24 -9.94 11.57
N LYS A 62 -0.03 -9.38 11.72
CA LYS A 62 0.41 -8.22 10.93
C LYS A 62 0.39 -8.45 9.42
N GLN A 63 0.76 -9.65 8.95
CA GLN A 63 0.83 -9.95 7.52
C GLN A 63 -0.56 -9.90 6.89
N GLN A 64 -1.55 -10.51 7.53
CA GLN A 64 -2.94 -10.48 7.09
C GLN A 64 -3.52 -9.06 7.08
N ALA A 65 -3.11 -8.20 8.02
CA ALA A 65 -3.48 -6.78 7.99
C ALA A 65 -2.85 -6.00 6.82
N ILE A 66 -1.59 -6.31 6.48
CA ILE A 66 -0.92 -5.76 5.29
C ILE A 66 -1.64 -6.23 4.03
N ASP A 67 -1.89 -7.53 3.90
CA ASP A 67 -2.59 -8.13 2.75
C ASP A 67 -3.96 -7.50 2.56
N TYR A 68 -4.73 -7.38 3.64
CA TYR A 68 -6.03 -6.71 3.61
C TYR A 68 -5.93 -5.28 3.07
N ALA A 69 -4.95 -4.49 3.54
CA ALA A 69 -4.78 -3.10 3.15
C ALA A 69 -4.44 -2.94 1.65
N TYR A 70 -3.56 -3.79 1.12
CA TYR A 70 -3.25 -3.82 -0.31
C TYR A 70 -4.42 -4.34 -1.15
N ASN A 71 -5.17 -5.31 -0.66
CA ASN A 71 -6.37 -5.84 -1.33
C ASN A 71 -7.53 -4.82 -1.38
N GLN A 72 -7.46 -3.72 -0.61
CA GLN A 72 -8.41 -2.61 -0.77
C GLN A 72 -8.08 -1.71 -1.96
N MET A 73 -6.91 -1.82 -2.57
CA MET A 73 -6.52 -1.00 -3.72
C MET A 73 -7.39 -1.32 -4.94
N GLU A 74 -7.90 -0.28 -5.57
CA GLU A 74 -8.74 -0.38 -6.76
C GLU A 74 -8.03 0.16 -7.99
N SER A 75 -7.24 1.22 -7.83
CA SER A 75 -6.44 1.80 -8.91
C SER A 75 -5.18 2.49 -8.40
N LEU A 76 -4.17 2.54 -9.26
CA LEU A 76 -2.92 3.26 -9.05
C LEU A 76 -2.74 4.25 -10.20
N ILE A 77 -2.74 5.54 -9.87
CA ILE A 77 -2.48 6.63 -10.82
C ILE A 77 -1.13 7.21 -10.45
N THR A 78 -0.19 7.24 -11.36
CA THR A 78 1.16 7.70 -11.08
C THR A 78 1.69 8.56 -12.21
N SER A 79 2.47 9.58 -11.86
CA SER A 79 3.16 10.41 -12.84
C SER A 79 4.59 10.70 -12.42
N VAL A 80 5.47 10.86 -13.40
CA VAL A 80 6.85 11.30 -13.23
C VAL A 80 7.26 12.13 -14.45
N GLY A 81 8.00 13.20 -14.23
CA GLY A 81 8.54 13.99 -15.32
C GLY A 81 9.04 15.36 -14.89
N GLY A 82 9.42 16.18 -15.87
CA GLY A 82 9.99 17.50 -15.64
C GLY A 82 10.01 18.35 -16.91
N TYR A 83 10.65 19.52 -16.82
CA TYR A 83 10.55 20.56 -17.85
C TYR A 83 10.98 20.12 -19.26
N PHE A 84 12.11 19.43 -19.39
CA PHE A 84 12.66 19.09 -20.71
C PHE A 84 12.06 17.83 -21.33
N GLY A 85 11.85 16.78 -20.53
CA GLY A 85 11.42 15.45 -21.00
C GLY A 85 9.90 15.28 -21.12
N GLY A 86 9.12 16.23 -20.61
CA GLY A 86 7.68 16.07 -20.44
C GLY A 86 7.33 15.19 -19.22
N TYR A 87 6.10 14.70 -19.19
CA TYR A 87 5.57 13.88 -18.11
C TYR A 87 5.02 12.56 -18.63
N TYR A 88 5.35 11.48 -17.93
CA TYR A 88 4.71 10.17 -18.06
C TYR A 88 3.58 10.07 -17.04
N GLU A 89 2.42 9.59 -17.48
CA GLU A 89 1.29 9.26 -16.62
C GLU A 89 0.88 7.82 -16.85
N VAL A 90 0.68 7.06 -15.78
CA VAL A 90 0.21 5.68 -15.83
C VAL A 90 -0.95 5.51 -14.87
N GLU A 91 -2.08 5.07 -15.41
CA GLU A 91 -3.25 4.69 -14.64
C GLU A 91 -3.44 3.18 -14.77
N ILE A 92 -3.50 2.48 -13.65
CA ILE A 92 -3.70 1.04 -13.55
C ILE A 92 -4.97 0.79 -12.75
N ASN A 93 -6.01 0.26 -13.39
CA ASN A 93 -7.22 -0.16 -12.72
C ASN A 93 -7.17 -1.66 -12.45
N LEU A 94 -7.09 -2.04 -11.17
CA LEU A 94 -6.96 -3.43 -10.72
C LEU A 94 -8.27 -4.21 -10.88
N LYS A 95 -9.42 -3.53 -10.90
CA LYS A 95 -10.74 -4.16 -11.07
C LYS A 95 -11.07 -4.43 -12.54
N SER A 96 -10.92 -3.42 -13.41
CA SER A 96 -11.18 -3.58 -14.84
C SER A 96 -10.01 -4.25 -15.58
N ARG A 97 -8.84 -4.34 -14.93
CA ARG A 97 -7.57 -4.84 -15.51
C ARG A 97 -7.08 -3.99 -16.67
N GLU A 98 -7.45 -2.73 -16.66
CA GLU A 98 -7.08 -1.78 -17.70
C GLU A 98 -5.90 -0.94 -17.25
N LEU A 99 -4.97 -0.73 -18.16
CA LEU A 99 -3.84 0.15 -17.98
C LEU A 99 -3.86 1.19 -19.09
N THR A 100 -3.76 2.46 -18.72
CA THR A 100 -3.52 3.58 -19.62
C THR A 100 -2.15 4.16 -19.30
N TRP A 101 -1.38 4.43 -20.34
CA TRP A 101 -0.10 5.12 -20.28
C TRP A 101 -0.18 6.33 -21.20
N LYS A 102 0.37 7.47 -20.77
CA LYS A 102 0.49 8.68 -21.57
C LYS A 102 1.87 9.28 -21.41
N HIS A 103 2.33 9.95 -22.46
CA HIS A 103 3.49 10.84 -22.41
C HIS A 103 3.12 12.18 -23.02
N ILE A 104 3.36 13.26 -22.29
CA ILE A 104 3.03 14.62 -22.69
C ILE A 104 4.32 15.43 -22.64
N GLY A 105 4.79 15.92 -23.79
CA GLY A 105 6.05 16.65 -23.87
C GLY A 105 6.27 17.29 -25.25
N GLY A 106 6.96 18.43 -25.28
CA GLY A 106 7.31 19.12 -26.54
C GLY A 106 6.11 19.50 -27.42
N GLY A 107 4.94 19.71 -26.82
CA GLY A 107 3.69 20.02 -27.53
C GLY A 107 2.95 18.81 -28.12
N ASN A 108 3.40 17.59 -27.86
CA ASN A 108 2.76 16.35 -28.31
C ASN A 108 2.22 15.53 -27.13
N GLU A 109 1.22 14.69 -27.42
CA GLU A 109 0.69 13.68 -26.51
C GLU A 109 0.68 12.31 -27.20
N GLU A 110 1.36 11.34 -26.60
CA GLU A 110 1.26 9.93 -26.96
C GLU A 110 0.43 9.21 -25.90
N SER A 111 -0.45 8.29 -26.32
CA SER A 111 -1.20 7.44 -25.41
C SER A 111 -1.18 5.98 -25.84
N TYR A 112 -1.19 5.10 -24.83
CA TYR A 112 -1.20 3.66 -25.00
C TYR A 112 -2.15 3.04 -23.97
N ARG A 113 -2.96 2.07 -24.39
CA ARG A 113 -3.86 1.34 -23.50
C ARG A 113 -3.70 -0.16 -23.69
N LYS A 114 -3.85 -0.92 -22.61
CA LYS A 114 -3.94 -2.38 -22.67
C LYS A 114 -4.81 -2.94 -21.55
N VAL A 115 -5.17 -4.21 -21.73
CA VAL A 115 -5.77 -5.04 -20.68
C VAL A 115 -4.74 -6.09 -20.25
N PHE A 116 -4.64 -6.38 -18.96
CA PHE A 116 -3.74 -7.39 -18.41
C PHE A 116 -4.50 -8.55 -17.72
N ARG A 117 -3.76 -9.60 -17.35
CA ARG A 117 -4.31 -10.81 -16.71
C ARG A 117 -4.38 -10.62 -15.20
N ASP A 118 -5.25 -11.36 -14.52
CA ASP A 118 -5.34 -11.36 -13.05
C ASP A 118 -4.00 -11.70 -12.40
N THR A 119 -3.30 -12.73 -12.89
CA THR A 119 -1.93 -13.06 -12.44
C THR A 119 -0.92 -11.92 -12.54
N THR A 120 -1.14 -10.95 -13.43
CA THR A 120 -0.31 -9.73 -13.53
C THR A 120 -0.71 -8.72 -12.46
N ALA A 121 -2.01 -8.62 -12.13
CA ALA A 121 -2.51 -7.81 -11.02
C ALA A 121 -1.96 -8.33 -9.68
N ASP A 122 -2.01 -9.65 -9.45
CA ASP A 122 -1.51 -10.27 -8.22
C ASP A 122 0.00 -10.00 -8.05
N LYS A 123 0.78 -10.21 -9.11
CA LYS A 123 2.22 -9.92 -9.11
C LYS A 123 2.52 -8.44 -8.86
N LEU A 124 1.73 -7.53 -9.43
CA LEU A 124 1.88 -6.11 -9.16
C LEU A 124 1.69 -5.82 -7.67
N ILE A 125 0.63 -6.34 -7.05
CA ILE A 125 0.36 -6.15 -5.62
C ILE A 125 1.54 -6.67 -4.77
N GLU A 126 2.04 -7.87 -5.07
CA GLU A 126 3.20 -8.43 -4.36
C GLU A 126 4.47 -7.56 -4.53
N GLU A 127 4.77 -7.10 -5.75
CA GLU A 127 5.91 -6.21 -5.97
C GLU A 127 5.76 -4.85 -5.24
N LEU A 128 4.52 -4.33 -5.10
CA LEU A 128 4.23 -3.10 -4.35
C LEU A 128 4.30 -3.30 -2.82
N LYS A 129 4.05 -4.52 -2.31
CA LYS A 129 4.26 -4.88 -0.91
C LYS A 129 5.74 -4.88 -0.56
N LEU A 130 6.59 -5.44 -1.43
CA LEU A 130 8.04 -5.54 -1.21
C LEU A 130 8.74 -4.17 -1.06
N ILE A 131 8.24 -3.14 -1.73
CA ILE A 131 8.74 -1.76 -1.59
C ILE A 131 8.01 -0.95 -0.51
N GLU A 132 7.09 -1.58 0.22
CA GLU A 132 6.27 -0.96 1.26
C GLU A 132 5.57 0.33 0.82
N LEU A 133 5.06 0.37 -0.42
CA LEU A 133 4.46 1.56 -1.03
C LEU A 133 3.48 2.29 -0.09
N LEU A 134 2.62 1.54 0.63
CA LEU A 134 1.65 2.12 1.56
C LEU A 134 2.30 2.86 2.73
N ASN A 135 3.50 2.46 3.16
CA ASN A 135 4.23 3.05 4.29
C ASN A 135 5.03 4.30 3.94
N TRP A 136 5.29 4.57 2.65
CA TRP A 136 5.98 5.79 2.22
C TRP A 136 5.30 7.06 2.78
N LYS A 137 6.10 8.08 3.10
CA LYS A 137 5.62 9.42 3.49
C LYS A 137 4.75 10.02 2.39
N SER A 138 3.92 11.00 2.74
CA SER A 138 3.04 11.68 1.78
C SER A 138 3.76 12.71 0.91
N LYS A 139 4.93 13.21 1.34
CA LYS A 139 5.67 14.30 0.70
C LYS A 139 7.18 14.07 0.77
N TYR A 140 7.87 14.23 -0.36
CA TYR A 140 9.32 14.18 -0.52
C TYR A 140 9.79 15.39 -1.33
N VAL A 141 10.30 16.44 -0.69
CA VAL A 141 10.69 17.66 -1.42
C VAL A 141 12.10 18.07 -1.00
N ASP A 142 12.99 18.19 -1.98
CA ASP A 142 14.25 18.91 -1.82
C ASP A 142 14.01 20.39 -2.18
N PRO A 143 14.05 21.31 -1.20
CA PRO A 143 13.80 22.73 -1.44
C PRO A 143 14.99 23.44 -2.12
N HIS A 144 16.14 22.80 -2.26
CA HIS A 144 17.35 23.42 -2.83
C HIS A 144 17.51 23.21 -4.34
N VAL A 145 16.58 22.48 -4.96
CA VAL A 145 16.58 22.20 -6.39
C VAL A 145 15.33 22.82 -7.02
N LEU A 146 15.52 23.82 -7.88
CA LEU A 146 14.44 24.62 -8.47
C LEU A 146 13.87 24.02 -9.75
N ASP A 147 14.72 23.40 -10.57
CA ASP A 147 14.39 22.68 -11.79
C ASP A 147 14.74 21.20 -11.64
N GLY A 148 13.89 20.32 -12.17
CA GLY A 148 14.14 18.90 -12.09
C GLY A 148 12.87 18.09 -12.26
N THR A 149 12.74 17.03 -11.47
CA THR A 149 11.73 15.99 -11.65
C THR A 149 10.72 16.02 -10.53
N GLN A 150 9.45 16.05 -10.91
CA GLN A 150 8.31 15.91 -10.03
C GLN A 150 7.64 14.58 -10.28
N TRP A 151 7.07 14.03 -9.21
CA TRP A 151 6.31 12.80 -9.30
C TRP A 151 5.11 12.82 -8.36
N SER A 152 4.10 12.05 -8.71
CA SER A 152 2.94 11.84 -7.86
C SER A 152 2.44 10.40 -7.97
N ILE A 153 1.89 9.90 -6.87
CA ILE A 153 1.21 8.61 -6.80
C ILE A 153 -0.10 8.83 -6.07
N GLU A 154 -1.22 8.47 -6.70
CA GLU A 154 -2.53 8.36 -6.10
C GLU A 154 -2.98 6.90 -6.09
N ILE A 155 -3.28 6.41 -4.89
CA ILE A 155 -3.82 5.06 -4.66
C ILE A 155 -5.30 5.22 -4.34
N VAL A 156 -6.12 4.83 -5.30
CA VAL A 156 -7.58 4.74 -5.14
C VAL A 156 -7.88 3.41 -4.44
N ARG A 157 -8.65 3.46 -3.36
CA ARG A 157 -8.98 2.28 -2.56
C ARG A 157 -10.38 2.37 -1.97
N LYS A 158 -10.92 1.23 -1.50
CA LYS A 158 -12.15 1.20 -0.69
C LYS A 158 -11.97 2.08 0.56
N GLY A 159 -12.52 3.28 0.54
CA GLY A 159 -12.39 4.29 1.61
C GLY A 159 -11.55 5.50 1.18
N ARG A 160 -10.66 5.97 2.07
CA ARG A 160 -9.89 7.20 1.84
C ARG A 160 -8.70 6.96 0.92
N ASN A 161 -8.66 7.62 -0.23
CA ASN A 161 -7.51 7.61 -1.14
C ASN A 161 -6.21 8.06 -0.46
N ILE A 162 -5.08 7.53 -0.93
CA ILE A 162 -3.75 7.95 -0.49
C ILE A 162 -3.10 8.72 -1.62
N LYS A 163 -2.50 9.87 -1.30
CA LYS A 163 -1.69 10.64 -2.23
C LYS A 163 -0.28 10.78 -1.69
N LYS A 164 0.70 10.58 -2.56
CA LYS A 164 2.13 10.73 -2.31
C LYS A 164 2.71 11.57 -3.44
N HIS A 165 3.65 12.44 -3.14
CA HIS A 165 4.27 13.26 -4.17
C HIS A 165 5.68 13.61 -3.76
N GLY A 166 6.47 13.99 -4.76
CA GLY A 166 7.75 14.59 -4.50
C GLY A 166 8.25 15.50 -5.62
N SER A 167 9.27 16.25 -5.26
CA SER A 167 10.00 17.17 -6.13
C SER A 167 11.47 17.02 -5.79
N ASN A 168 12.24 16.45 -6.71
CA ASN A 168 13.70 16.24 -6.59
C ASN A 168 14.13 15.38 -5.38
N MET A 169 13.20 14.69 -4.72
CA MET A 169 13.46 13.82 -3.58
C MET A 169 12.52 12.61 -3.68
N TYR A 170 13.05 11.46 -3.26
CA TYR A 170 12.44 10.17 -3.55
C TYR A 170 12.48 9.25 -2.32
N PRO A 171 11.49 8.36 -2.15
CA PRO A 171 11.50 7.32 -1.14
C PRO A 171 12.56 6.25 -1.43
N ASP A 172 12.97 5.56 -0.37
CA ASP A 172 13.67 4.28 -0.51
C ASP A 172 12.80 3.31 -1.32
N GLY A 173 13.35 2.73 -2.37
CA GLY A 173 12.62 1.86 -3.32
C GLY A 173 11.97 2.58 -4.50
N TRP A 174 12.19 3.89 -4.69
CA TRP A 174 11.69 4.63 -5.85
C TRP A 174 12.11 4.03 -7.21
N GLU A 175 13.38 3.68 -7.38
CA GLU A 175 13.86 3.07 -8.63
C GLU A 175 13.13 1.75 -8.93
N ARG A 176 12.91 0.94 -7.88
CA ARG A 176 12.16 -0.31 -7.99
C ARG A 176 10.70 -0.07 -8.34
N PHE A 177 10.08 0.97 -7.80
CA PHE A 177 8.74 1.39 -8.20
C PHE A 177 8.68 1.74 -9.69
N CYS A 178 9.61 2.56 -10.20
CA CYS A 178 9.66 2.89 -11.63
C CYS A 178 9.86 1.64 -12.50
N GLU A 179 10.69 0.69 -12.09
CA GLU A 179 10.82 -0.62 -12.76
C GLU A 179 9.51 -1.40 -12.82
N ILE A 180 8.77 -1.48 -11.70
CA ILE A 180 7.47 -2.16 -11.65
C ILE A 180 6.50 -1.52 -12.65
N ILE A 181 6.43 -0.19 -12.69
CA ILE A 181 5.56 0.54 -13.62
C ILE A 181 5.99 0.33 -15.08
N ARG A 182 7.30 0.37 -15.38
CA ARG A 182 7.82 0.07 -16.72
C ARG A 182 7.50 -1.35 -17.16
N LYS A 183 7.68 -2.33 -16.27
CA LYS A 183 7.41 -3.74 -16.52
C LYS A 183 5.94 -4.01 -16.79
N ILE A 184 5.04 -3.49 -15.95
CA ILE A 184 3.61 -3.71 -16.16
C ILE A 184 3.07 -2.92 -17.35
N SER A 185 3.55 -1.70 -17.62
CA SER A 185 3.09 -0.93 -18.79
C SER A 185 3.70 -1.44 -20.10
N GLY A 186 4.94 -1.92 -20.08
CA GLY A 186 5.74 -2.17 -21.28
C GLY A 186 6.21 -0.88 -21.96
N ARG A 187 6.21 0.25 -21.22
CA ARG A 187 6.51 1.60 -21.71
C ARG A 187 7.48 2.30 -20.76
N LYS A 188 8.02 3.44 -21.19
CA LYS A 188 8.91 4.26 -20.36
C LYS A 188 8.18 4.87 -19.17
N PHE A 189 8.90 5.04 -18.06
CA PHE A 189 8.42 5.72 -16.86
C PHE A 189 9.66 6.12 -16.04
N GLU A 190 10.16 7.33 -16.27
CA GLU A 190 11.42 7.86 -15.73
C GLU A 190 11.41 9.39 -15.68
#